data_AF-A0A6I8LNM8-F1
#
_entry.id   AF-A0A6I8LNM8-F1
#
_cell.length_a   1.000
_cell.length_b   1.000
_cell.length_c   1.000
_cell.angle_alpha   90.00
_cell.angle_beta   90.00
_cell.angle_gamma   90.00
#
_symmetry.space_group_name_H-M   'P 1'
#
loop_
_entity.id
_entity.type
_entity.pdbx_description
1 polymer ?
#
loop_
_entity_poly.entity_id
_entity_poly.type
_entity_poly.pdbx_seq_one_letter_code
_entity_poly.pdbx_strand_id
1 'polypeptide(L)'
;MKRILLTALLAAGLLAPAAQAVAAVTYPDLASAFDNASTSPAAVPTAADFDGSGHSLIAEDRTAAGWDRGRVVTVDGAQLRLPTAAPGSPDNVVADGQRIRGRFAGAALSFLVTSTGAGTEGTGTLEYADGHTQDYRLAAPDWIVGPGSRLTVAFPRWNTPDGPNAVPAKLYTVSIPLDPGVPVTALTLPKTGSGGRLHVFSIGTRPTAGPWTPTWATATDDGLAAGPWTERTLRMVEHTSRGGSQVRIRLDNAYDPGPLVVGHATIAVRSVGAVPARTPVTLTFGGRREAALPAGGQAVSDPLPFTVPADADLLVSLYLKGTVTNAPMHSVALQEMYTTADGTGDHTGDGVAFPSAGTFGFWTILSGIDVTGPGGGAVVAFGDSITDGYSSTPNTNSRWPDFLARRLPGRAVVNEGISGNRILQDAFSGYPDGRTAGVNALARLNHDLISLPGVRTAIVLEGINDITSGTSASDVIAGLKEIAAELHAARIRVLAGTLTPIKGCTCGSDAHLAARNEVNAFIRDNGGVFDGWVDFDAAVRDPADPETMRPVYDSGDHLHPGDAGYAAMAAAVPLARL
;
A
#
# COMPACT_ATOMS: atom_id res chain seq x y z
N MET A 1 -12.56 -76.17 -15.57
CA MET A 1 -12.52 -74.97 -16.45
C MET A 1 -13.86 -74.27 -16.29
N LYS A 2 -14.07 -73.26 -15.43
CA LYS A 2 -13.39 -71.96 -15.33
C LYS A 2 -13.35 -71.51 -13.86
N ARG A 3 -12.51 -72.17 -13.07
CA ARG A 3 -11.75 -71.55 -11.98
C ARG A 3 -10.39 -71.29 -12.61
N ILE A 4 -10.06 -70.03 -12.87
CA ILE A 4 -8.82 -69.42 -13.38
C ILE A 4 -9.32 -68.17 -14.12
N LEU A 5 -9.62 -67.09 -13.39
CA LEU A 5 -9.56 -65.71 -13.87
C LEU A 5 -9.79 -64.69 -12.73
N LEU A 6 -9.40 -65.01 -11.49
CA LEU A 6 -9.47 -64.06 -10.37
C LEU A 6 -8.22 -64.11 -9.46
N THR A 7 -7.08 -64.50 -10.04
CA THR A 7 -5.77 -64.57 -9.37
C THR A 7 -4.65 -64.19 -10.34
N ALA A 8 -4.82 -63.08 -11.06
CA ALA A 8 -3.77 -62.48 -11.88
C ALA A 8 -3.95 -60.96 -11.99
N LEU A 9 -3.96 -60.29 -10.84
CA LEU A 9 -3.68 -58.86 -10.68
C LEU A 9 -3.24 -58.63 -9.23
N LEU A 10 -2.17 -59.32 -8.86
CA LEU A 10 -1.47 -59.16 -7.57
C LEU A 10 0.05 -59.06 -7.78
N ALA A 11 0.45 -58.62 -8.98
CA ALA A 11 1.85 -58.38 -9.33
C ALA A 11 1.94 -57.14 -10.24
N ALA A 12 1.56 -55.99 -9.70
CA ALA A 12 2.05 -54.68 -10.13
C ALA A 12 2.07 -53.84 -8.86
N GLY A 13 3.26 -53.65 -8.29
CA GLY A 13 3.48 -52.84 -7.09
C GLY A 13 3.21 -51.36 -7.36
N LEU A 14 1.93 -50.96 -7.39
CA LEU A 14 1.49 -49.58 -7.59
C LEU A 14 0.31 -49.25 -6.66
N LEU A 15 0.45 -49.55 -5.38
CA LEU A 15 -0.22 -48.81 -4.32
C LEU A 15 0.81 -48.66 -3.20
N ALA A 16 1.62 -47.60 -3.29
CA ALA A 16 2.30 -47.11 -2.12
C ALA A 16 1.22 -46.81 -1.06
N PRO A 17 1.40 -47.21 0.22
CA PRO A 17 0.50 -46.74 1.25
C PRO A 17 0.52 -45.21 1.19
N ALA A 18 -0.66 -44.58 1.19
CA ALA A 18 -0.75 -43.14 1.34
C ALA A 18 0.12 -42.78 2.55
N ALA A 19 1.20 -42.02 2.31
CA ALA A 19 2.07 -41.58 3.38
C ALA A 19 1.16 -40.95 4.43
N GLN A 20 1.13 -41.53 5.63
CA GLN A 20 0.45 -40.90 6.76
C GLN A 20 1.09 -39.53 6.89
N ALA A 21 0.33 -38.49 6.55
CA ALA A 21 0.76 -37.12 6.78
C ALA A 21 1.09 -37.05 8.27
N VAL A 22 2.37 -36.88 8.60
CA VAL A 22 2.78 -36.60 9.97
C VAL A 22 1.98 -35.38 10.39
N ALA A 23 1.12 -35.54 11.40
CA ALA A 23 0.24 -34.48 11.84
C ALA A 23 1.09 -33.25 12.20
N ALA A 24 0.75 -32.10 11.64
CA ALA A 24 1.40 -30.84 11.94
C ALA A 24 1.45 -30.61 13.46
N VAL A 25 2.64 -30.31 14.00
CA VAL A 25 2.77 -29.96 15.41
C VAL A 25 1.91 -28.73 15.67
N THR A 26 0.99 -28.85 16.65
CA THR A 26 0.03 -27.79 16.93
C THR A 26 0.48 -26.96 18.13
N TYR A 27 0.55 -25.66 17.94
CA TYR A 27 0.92 -24.68 18.94
C TYR A 27 -0.29 -23.84 19.37
N PRO A 28 -0.37 -23.41 20.65
CA PRO A 28 -1.48 -22.61 21.15
C PRO A 28 -1.48 -21.17 20.59
N ASP A 29 -0.31 -20.65 20.21
CA ASP A 29 -0.10 -19.36 19.57
C ASP A 29 1.23 -19.37 18.81
N LEU A 30 1.54 -18.29 18.08
CA LEU A 30 2.76 -18.17 17.28
C LEU A 30 4.03 -18.15 18.16
N ALA A 31 3.98 -17.45 19.31
CA ALA A 31 5.15 -17.29 20.17
C ALA A 31 5.62 -18.63 20.76
N SER A 32 4.68 -19.53 21.04
CA SER A 32 4.96 -20.90 21.49
C SER A 32 5.61 -21.77 20.41
N ALA A 33 5.57 -21.34 19.14
CA ALA A 33 6.22 -22.00 18.01
C ALA A 33 7.59 -21.41 17.66
N PHE A 34 8.04 -20.34 18.33
CA PHE A 34 9.34 -19.74 18.04
C PHE A 34 10.48 -20.73 18.27
N ASP A 35 11.31 -20.91 17.25
CA ASP A 35 12.36 -21.91 17.18
C ASP A 35 13.71 -21.34 16.73
N ASN A 36 13.75 -20.08 16.33
CA ASN A 36 14.94 -19.43 15.81
C ASN A 36 15.16 -18.04 16.44
N ALA A 37 16.42 -17.71 16.74
CA ALA A 37 16.81 -16.42 17.29
C ALA A 37 17.31 -15.50 16.16
N SER A 38 16.55 -14.47 15.80
CA SER A 38 16.93 -13.56 14.71
C SER A 38 17.84 -12.41 15.12
N THR A 39 17.86 -12.06 16.41
CA THR A 39 18.33 -10.74 16.86
C THR A 39 19.39 -10.90 17.93
N SER A 40 20.52 -10.20 17.79
CA SER A 40 21.58 -10.11 18.79
C SER A 40 21.95 -8.65 19.08
N PRO A 41 22.57 -8.36 20.24
CA PRO A 41 23.20 -7.06 20.46
C PRO A 41 24.37 -6.84 19.50
N ALA A 42 24.61 -5.61 19.05
CA ALA A 42 25.77 -5.28 18.20
C ALA A 42 27.12 -5.71 18.81
N ALA A 43 27.22 -5.66 20.15
CA ALA A 43 28.43 -6.03 20.88
C ALA A 43 28.61 -7.55 21.08
N VAL A 44 27.58 -8.36 20.81
CA VAL A 44 27.59 -9.82 21.01
C VAL A 44 26.94 -10.51 19.80
N PRO A 45 27.55 -10.44 18.60
CA PRO A 45 26.96 -10.95 17.36
C PRO A 45 26.67 -12.46 17.41
N THR A 46 27.45 -13.22 18.18
CA THR A 46 27.31 -14.67 18.35
C THR A 46 26.11 -15.09 19.20
N ALA A 47 25.36 -14.15 19.78
CA ALA A 47 24.20 -14.47 20.61
C ALA A 47 23.00 -15.01 19.82
N ALA A 48 22.96 -14.81 18.49
CA ALA A 48 21.87 -15.26 17.63
C ALA A 48 22.41 -15.77 16.29
N ASP A 49 21.66 -16.68 15.66
CA ASP A 49 21.97 -17.22 14.34
C ASP A 49 20.69 -17.22 13.51
N PHE A 50 20.42 -16.07 12.91
CA PHE A 50 19.19 -15.81 12.18
C PHE A 50 19.10 -16.66 10.92
N ASP A 51 20.20 -16.80 10.18
CA ASP A 51 20.25 -17.38 8.84
C ASP A 51 20.95 -18.76 8.76
N GLY A 52 21.44 -19.28 9.88
CA GLY A 52 22.20 -20.55 9.95
C GLY A 52 23.70 -20.38 9.69
N SER A 53 24.18 -19.15 9.49
CA SER A 53 25.59 -18.81 9.24
C SER A 53 26.18 -17.90 10.32
N GLY A 54 25.50 -17.71 11.44
CA GLY A 54 25.89 -16.83 12.53
C GLY A 54 25.58 -15.36 12.28
N HIS A 55 24.71 -15.05 11.31
CA HIS A 55 24.27 -13.69 11.02
C HIS A 55 23.01 -13.33 11.80
N SER A 56 22.79 -12.06 12.14
CA SER A 56 21.57 -11.65 12.87
C SER A 56 21.20 -10.19 12.70
N LEU A 57 19.92 -9.85 12.92
CA LEU A 57 19.46 -8.48 13.10
C LEU A 57 20.08 -7.86 14.36
N ILE A 58 20.31 -6.54 14.34
CA ILE A 58 20.88 -5.80 15.47
C ILE A 58 19.76 -5.21 16.33
N ALA A 59 19.75 -5.53 17.62
CA ALA A 59 18.72 -5.11 18.58
C ALA A 59 18.61 -3.58 18.70
N GLU A 60 19.75 -2.89 18.70
CA GLU A 60 19.84 -1.45 18.80
C GLU A 60 19.23 -0.75 17.57
N ASP A 61 19.47 -1.27 16.37
CA ASP A 61 18.95 -0.71 15.12
C ASP A 61 17.44 -0.93 15.00
N ARG A 62 16.92 -2.06 15.50
CA ARG A 62 15.46 -2.29 15.63
C ARG A 62 14.81 -1.27 16.57
N THR A 63 15.44 -1.02 17.71
CA THR A 63 14.98 -0.03 18.70
C THR A 63 15.00 1.37 18.11
N ALA A 64 16.08 1.75 17.41
CA ALA A 64 16.23 3.04 16.76
C ALA A 64 15.15 3.29 15.69
N ALA A 65 14.71 2.24 14.97
CA ALA A 65 13.61 2.30 14.01
C ALA A 65 12.21 2.39 14.67
N GLY A 66 12.11 2.29 16.00
CA GLY A 66 10.84 2.21 16.73
C GLY A 66 10.17 0.83 16.69
N TRP A 67 10.93 -0.23 16.37
CA TRP A 67 10.45 -1.62 16.31
C TRP A 67 10.78 -2.38 17.60
N ASP A 68 10.41 -1.78 18.73
CA ASP A 68 10.68 -2.28 20.09
C ASP A 68 9.97 -3.61 20.39
N ARG A 69 10.59 -4.41 21.25
CA ARG A 69 10.02 -5.70 21.70
C ARG A 69 8.64 -5.52 22.34
N GLY A 70 7.68 -6.36 21.94
CA GLY A 70 6.30 -6.33 22.45
C GLY A 70 5.43 -5.18 21.95
N ARG A 71 6.00 -4.20 21.23
CA ARG A 71 5.26 -3.08 20.63
C ARG A 71 4.27 -3.60 19.59
N VAL A 72 3.13 -2.92 19.47
CA VAL A 72 2.21 -3.11 18.35
C VAL A 72 2.53 -2.07 17.30
N VAL A 73 2.81 -2.53 16.08
CA VAL A 73 3.04 -1.69 14.90
C VAL A 73 1.85 -1.86 13.96
N THR A 74 1.36 -0.77 13.38
CA THR A 74 0.33 -0.84 12.34
C THR A 74 0.99 -0.75 10.98
N VAL A 75 0.71 -1.70 10.10
CA VAL A 75 1.18 -1.73 8.70
C VAL A 75 0.00 -2.16 7.83
N ASP A 76 -0.32 -1.41 6.79
CA ASP A 76 -1.49 -1.60 5.94
C ASP A 76 -2.78 -1.82 6.74
N GLY A 77 -2.96 -1.04 7.82
CA GLY A 77 -4.08 -1.19 8.75
C GLY A 77 -4.08 -2.46 9.62
N ALA A 78 -3.16 -3.39 9.45
CA ALA A 78 -3.02 -4.58 10.28
C ALA A 78 -2.17 -4.28 11.53
N GLN A 79 -2.63 -4.76 12.69
CA GLN A 79 -1.88 -4.61 13.94
C GLN A 79 -0.97 -5.83 14.16
N LEU A 80 0.34 -5.61 14.08
CA LEU A 80 1.38 -6.62 14.27
C LEU A 80 2.04 -6.43 15.63
N ARG A 81 1.94 -7.44 16.51
CA ARG A 81 2.60 -7.43 17.81
C ARG A 81 3.99 -8.04 17.68
N LEU A 82 5.01 -7.23 17.90
CA LEU A 82 6.39 -7.67 17.82
C LEU A 82 6.73 -8.66 18.96
N PRO A 83 7.64 -9.62 18.71
CA PRO A 83 8.10 -10.55 19.73
C PRO A 83 8.59 -9.85 21.01
N THR A 84 8.31 -10.45 22.17
CA THR A 84 8.79 -9.94 23.47
C THR A 84 10.17 -10.51 23.86
N ALA A 85 10.63 -11.54 23.15
CA ALA A 85 11.86 -12.27 23.39
C ALA A 85 13.08 -11.34 23.45
N ALA A 86 13.97 -11.55 24.42
CA ALA A 86 15.22 -10.80 24.50
C ALA A 86 16.17 -11.20 23.36
N PRO A 87 17.09 -10.31 22.93
CA PRO A 87 18.13 -10.68 21.97
C PRO A 87 18.86 -11.98 22.37
N GLY A 88 19.05 -12.86 21.40
CA GLY A 88 19.61 -14.21 21.55
C GLY A 88 18.63 -15.29 21.99
N SER A 89 17.37 -14.94 22.26
CA SER A 89 16.29 -15.92 22.46
C SER A 89 15.47 -16.10 21.17
N PRO A 90 14.79 -17.24 20.98
CA PRO A 90 13.90 -17.43 19.84
C PRO A 90 12.82 -16.36 19.75
N ASP A 91 12.70 -15.73 18.59
CA ASP A 91 11.79 -14.59 18.34
C ASP A 91 11.08 -14.66 16.99
N ASN A 92 11.25 -15.75 16.26
CA ASN A 92 10.56 -16.04 15.01
C ASN A 92 10.38 -17.55 14.84
N VAL A 93 9.46 -17.93 13.95
CA VAL A 93 9.26 -19.31 13.49
C VAL A 93 9.89 -19.48 12.12
N VAL A 94 10.71 -20.52 11.92
CA VAL A 94 11.07 -20.99 10.57
C VAL A 94 9.94 -21.88 10.05
N ALA A 95 9.22 -21.44 9.01
CA ALA A 95 8.03 -22.13 8.52
C ALA A 95 8.35 -23.55 7.98
N ASP A 96 7.76 -24.57 8.59
CA ASP A 96 7.89 -25.99 8.24
C ASP A 96 6.57 -26.77 8.49
N GLY A 97 5.43 -26.13 8.28
CA GLY A 97 4.13 -26.78 8.48
C GLY A 97 3.59 -26.75 9.90
N GLN A 98 4.07 -25.86 10.76
CA GLN A 98 3.53 -25.67 12.11
C GLN A 98 2.06 -25.25 12.03
N ARG A 99 1.21 -25.86 12.85
CA ARG A 99 -0.20 -25.47 12.99
C ARG A 99 -0.36 -24.53 14.19
N ILE A 100 -0.71 -23.28 13.94
CA ILE A 100 -0.85 -22.24 14.96
C ILE A 100 -2.33 -22.04 15.25
N ARG A 101 -2.76 -22.27 16.50
CA ARG A 101 -4.11 -21.91 16.95
C ARG A 101 -4.21 -20.39 17.18
N GLY A 102 -5.41 -19.86 17.00
CA GLY A 102 -5.68 -18.46 17.27
C GLY A 102 -7.13 -18.11 17.00
N ARG A 103 -7.47 -16.83 17.12
CA ARG A 103 -8.75 -16.31 16.63
C ARG A 103 -8.47 -15.07 15.80
N PHE A 104 -8.46 -15.22 14.49
CA PHE A 104 -8.20 -14.13 13.56
C PHE A 104 -9.48 -13.76 12.83
N ALA A 105 -9.90 -12.50 12.96
CA ALA A 105 -11.10 -11.99 12.31
C ALA A 105 -10.79 -10.61 11.73
N GLY A 106 -11.24 -10.35 10.50
CA GLY A 106 -10.90 -9.13 9.80
C GLY A 106 -11.06 -9.28 8.29
N ALA A 107 -10.65 -8.25 7.56
CA ALA A 107 -10.60 -8.29 6.09
C ALA A 107 -9.39 -9.10 5.57
N ALA A 108 -8.29 -9.12 6.31
CA ALA A 108 -7.08 -9.84 5.93
C ALA A 108 -6.28 -10.30 7.16
N LEU A 109 -5.47 -11.34 6.96
CA LEU A 109 -4.45 -11.84 7.86
C LEU A 109 -3.09 -11.39 7.35
N SER A 110 -2.34 -10.62 8.14
CA SER A 110 -1.06 -10.06 7.75
C SER A 110 0.08 -10.71 8.52
N PHE A 111 1.15 -11.03 7.80
CA PHE A 111 2.34 -11.68 8.33
C PHE A 111 3.53 -10.73 8.22
N LEU A 112 4.26 -10.53 9.32
CA LEU A 112 5.59 -9.93 9.30
C LEU A 112 6.61 -11.03 9.02
N VAL A 113 7.27 -10.95 7.87
CA VAL A 113 8.09 -12.03 7.32
C VAL A 113 9.36 -11.53 6.67
N THR A 114 10.30 -12.46 6.49
CA THR A 114 11.42 -12.33 5.56
C THR A 114 11.93 -13.73 5.23
N SER A 115 12.81 -13.85 4.25
CA SER A 115 13.51 -15.11 3.97
C SER A 115 15.01 -14.99 4.18
N THR A 116 15.68 -16.09 4.49
CA THR A 116 17.14 -16.19 4.50
C THR A 116 17.63 -17.22 3.48
N GLY A 117 18.74 -16.92 2.80
CA GLY A 117 19.41 -17.80 1.83
C GLY A 117 18.93 -17.58 0.39
N ALA A 118 17.62 -17.37 0.22
CA ALA A 118 16.99 -16.88 -1.00
C ALA A 118 15.56 -16.43 -0.70
N GLY A 119 14.95 -15.67 -1.63
CA GLY A 119 13.51 -15.47 -1.62
C GLY A 119 12.79 -16.82 -1.62
N THR A 120 11.78 -16.96 -0.75
CA THR A 120 11.15 -18.25 -0.46
C THR A 120 9.64 -18.10 -0.39
N GLU A 121 8.94 -19.15 -0.82
CA GLU A 121 7.48 -19.23 -0.76
C GLU A 121 7.00 -20.62 -0.41
N GLY A 122 5.74 -20.71 -0.02
CA GLY A 122 5.00 -21.97 0.04
C GLY A 122 3.51 -21.76 0.27
N THR A 123 2.78 -22.87 0.30
CA THR A 123 1.33 -22.89 0.53
C THR A 123 1.03 -23.30 1.97
N GLY A 124 0.29 -22.45 2.67
CA GLY A 124 -0.33 -22.77 3.96
C GLY A 124 -1.84 -22.92 3.84
N THR A 125 -2.49 -23.25 4.94
CA THR A 125 -3.96 -23.43 5.00
C THR A 125 -4.54 -22.71 6.21
N LEU A 126 -5.63 -21.97 6.01
CA LEU A 126 -6.44 -21.36 7.06
C LEU A 126 -7.63 -22.28 7.38
N GLU A 127 -7.94 -22.45 8.66
CA GLU A 127 -9.09 -23.23 9.15
C GLU A 127 -10.11 -22.31 9.81
N TYR A 128 -11.32 -22.22 9.25
CA TYR A 128 -12.37 -21.33 9.70
C TYR A 128 -13.30 -21.98 10.73
N ALA A 129 -13.95 -21.15 11.54
CA ALA A 129 -14.79 -21.61 12.65
C ALA A 129 -16.05 -22.41 12.22
N ASP A 130 -16.49 -22.27 10.97
CA ASP A 130 -17.58 -23.05 10.37
C ASP A 130 -17.09 -24.36 9.72
N GLY A 131 -15.78 -24.64 9.78
CA GLY A 131 -15.15 -25.86 9.31
C GLY A 131 -14.59 -25.82 7.88
N HIS A 132 -14.79 -24.74 7.12
CA HIS A 132 -14.15 -24.63 5.81
C HIS A 132 -12.65 -24.27 5.91
N THR A 133 -11.92 -24.53 4.84
CA THR A 133 -10.49 -24.22 4.74
C THR A 133 -10.20 -23.35 3.53
N GLN A 134 -9.17 -22.51 3.63
CA GLN A 134 -8.66 -21.70 2.53
C GLN A 134 -7.16 -21.90 2.42
N ASP A 135 -6.69 -22.33 1.27
CA ASP A 135 -5.25 -22.34 0.99
C ASP A 135 -4.78 -20.91 0.69
N TYR A 136 -3.55 -20.60 1.11
CA TYR A 136 -2.91 -19.33 0.84
C TYR A 136 -1.45 -19.53 0.48
N ARG A 137 -0.93 -18.67 -0.41
CA ARG A 137 0.49 -18.59 -0.71
C ARG A 137 1.12 -17.52 0.18
N LEU A 138 2.22 -17.86 0.84
CA LEU A 138 3.04 -16.90 1.58
C LEU A 138 4.44 -16.92 0.96
N ALA A 139 4.84 -15.78 0.42
CA ALA A 139 6.13 -15.57 -0.22
C ALA A 139 6.82 -14.36 0.42
N ALA A 140 8.10 -14.50 0.76
CA ALA A 140 8.88 -13.39 1.29
C ALA A 140 10.22 -13.29 0.55
N PRO A 141 10.65 -12.08 0.14
CA PRO A 141 11.98 -11.90 -0.39
C PRO A 141 13.06 -12.16 0.66
N ASP A 142 14.31 -12.30 0.19
CA ASP A 142 15.47 -12.41 1.07
C ASP A 142 15.69 -11.12 1.88
N TRP A 143 16.10 -11.27 3.13
CA TRP A 143 16.33 -10.18 4.08
C TRP A 143 17.46 -9.23 3.68
N ILE A 144 18.47 -9.67 2.92
CA ILE A 144 19.58 -8.83 2.47
C ILE A 144 19.42 -8.42 1.01
N VAL A 145 19.20 -9.38 0.11
CA VAL A 145 19.18 -9.12 -1.35
C VAL A 145 17.79 -8.89 -1.93
N GLY A 146 16.73 -9.03 -1.13
CA GLY A 146 15.37 -8.76 -1.58
C GLY A 146 15.14 -7.29 -1.97
N PRO A 147 14.08 -7.01 -2.74
CA PRO A 147 13.82 -5.67 -3.26
C PRO A 147 13.44 -4.71 -2.14
N GLY A 148 13.90 -3.46 -2.21
CA GLY A 148 13.44 -2.44 -1.28
C GLY A 148 12.00 -1.98 -1.58
N SER A 149 11.52 -2.12 -2.82
CA SER A 149 10.19 -1.67 -3.23
C SER A 149 9.00 -2.32 -2.52
N ARG A 150 9.22 -3.46 -1.86
CA ARG A 150 8.20 -4.17 -1.07
C ARG A 150 8.47 -4.13 0.43
N LEU A 151 9.50 -3.41 0.87
CA LEU A 151 9.90 -3.42 2.27
C LEU A 151 8.80 -2.83 3.15
N THR A 152 8.64 -3.39 4.33
CA THR A 152 7.93 -2.75 5.43
C THR A 152 8.87 -1.91 6.26
N VAL A 153 10.05 -2.45 6.57
CA VAL A 153 11.09 -1.72 7.29
C VAL A 153 12.46 -2.26 6.88
N ALA A 154 13.45 -1.37 6.87
CA ALA A 154 14.84 -1.72 6.73
C ALA A 154 15.64 -1.24 7.95
N PHE A 155 16.61 -2.05 8.37
CA PHE A 155 17.57 -1.72 9.41
C PHE A 155 18.93 -1.48 8.75
N PRO A 156 19.65 -0.40 9.13
CA PRO A 156 20.86 0.03 8.40
C PRO A 156 22.02 -0.97 8.49
N ARG A 157 22.02 -1.83 9.52
CA ARG A 157 23.07 -2.83 9.74
C ARG A 157 22.50 -4.16 10.21
N TRP A 158 23.32 -5.19 10.10
CA TRP A 158 23.12 -6.53 10.67
C TRP A 158 24.46 -7.10 11.12
N ASN A 159 24.46 -8.08 12.02
CA ASN A 159 25.66 -8.69 12.57
C ASN A 159 26.15 -9.87 11.72
N THR A 160 27.45 -9.90 11.43
CA THR A 160 28.19 -11.12 11.05
C THR A 160 28.94 -11.70 12.26
N PRO A 161 29.48 -12.93 12.21
CA PRO A 161 30.39 -13.44 13.26
C PRO A 161 31.56 -12.49 13.57
N ASP A 162 32.00 -11.70 12.59
CA ASP A 162 33.12 -10.77 12.72
C ASP A 162 32.69 -9.35 13.15
N GLY A 163 31.37 -9.07 13.22
CA GLY A 163 30.80 -7.80 13.67
C GLY A 163 29.77 -7.19 12.70
N PRO A 164 29.31 -5.96 12.96
CA PRO A 164 28.27 -5.32 12.16
C PRO A 164 28.68 -5.06 10.70
N ASN A 165 27.79 -5.37 9.77
CA ASN A 165 27.84 -5.04 8.35
C ASN A 165 26.80 -3.96 8.02
N ALA A 166 27.15 -2.97 7.21
CA ALA A 166 26.32 -1.80 6.87
C ALA A 166 25.48 -1.94 5.60
N VAL A 167 25.15 -3.17 5.19
CA VAL A 167 24.15 -3.43 4.16
C VAL A 167 22.76 -3.50 4.83
N PRO A 168 21.72 -2.83 4.33
CA PRO A 168 20.42 -2.86 4.99
C PRO A 168 19.77 -4.25 5.03
N ALA A 169 19.28 -4.64 6.21
CA ALA A 169 18.46 -5.85 6.41
C ALA A 169 16.97 -5.49 6.40
N LYS A 170 16.13 -6.28 5.74
CA LYS A 170 14.74 -5.95 5.40
C LYS A 170 13.74 -6.94 6.00
N LEU A 171 12.62 -6.40 6.47
CA LEU A 171 11.40 -7.15 6.77
C LEU A 171 10.27 -6.69 5.87
N TYR A 172 9.35 -7.61 5.60
CA TYR A 172 8.25 -7.45 4.67
C TYR A 172 6.92 -7.80 5.34
N THR A 173 5.83 -7.22 4.86
CA THR A 173 4.48 -7.56 5.29
C THR A 173 3.74 -8.17 4.10
N VAL A 174 3.11 -9.32 4.33
CA VAL A 174 2.29 -9.99 3.32
C VAL A 174 0.90 -10.20 3.90
N SER A 175 -0.13 -9.80 3.16
CA SER A 175 -1.53 -9.86 3.61
C SER A 175 -2.33 -10.84 2.78
N ILE A 176 -3.07 -11.71 3.47
CA ILE A 176 -3.93 -12.73 2.87
C ILE A 176 -5.39 -12.34 3.13
N PRO A 177 -6.21 -12.13 2.09
CA PRO A 177 -7.64 -11.87 2.27
C PRO A 177 -8.33 -12.97 3.08
N LEU A 178 -9.16 -12.58 4.02
CA LEU A 178 -9.97 -13.48 4.83
C LEU A 178 -11.43 -13.45 4.37
N ASP A 179 -12.22 -14.45 4.76
CA ASP A 179 -13.66 -14.30 4.79
C ASP A 179 -14.08 -13.48 6.02
N PRO A 180 -14.49 -12.21 5.87
CA PRO A 180 -14.66 -11.29 7.00
C PRO A 180 -15.79 -11.67 7.96
N GLY A 181 -16.69 -12.59 7.55
CA GLY A 181 -17.81 -13.06 8.37
C GLY A 181 -17.47 -14.25 9.28
N VAL A 182 -16.35 -14.93 9.04
CA VAL A 182 -16.00 -16.18 9.75
C VAL A 182 -14.58 -16.08 10.29
N PRO A 183 -14.35 -16.20 11.60
CA PRO A 183 -13.01 -16.14 12.15
C PRO A 183 -12.21 -17.40 11.80
N VAL A 184 -10.94 -17.21 11.50
CA VAL A 184 -9.94 -18.29 11.41
C VAL A 184 -9.58 -18.74 12.84
N THR A 185 -9.62 -20.04 13.07
CA THR A 185 -9.37 -20.69 14.38
C THR A 185 -7.99 -21.35 14.45
N ALA A 186 -7.41 -21.66 13.30
CA ALA A 186 -6.02 -22.08 13.17
C ALA A 186 -5.50 -21.78 11.77
N LEU A 187 -4.19 -21.66 11.65
CA LEU A 187 -3.49 -21.64 10.36
C LEU A 187 -2.35 -22.65 10.40
N THR A 188 -2.05 -23.25 9.25
CA THR A 188 -0.85 -24.05 9.05
C THR A 188 0.12 -23.23 8.22
N LEU A 189 1.29 -22.95 8.78
CA LEU A 189 2.37 -22.26 8.08
C LEU A 189 2.84 -23.10 6.88
N PRO A 190 3.32 -22.47 5.80
CA PRO A 190 3.78 -23.23 4.64
C PRO A 190 4.98 -24.10 4.99
N LYS A 191 5.13 -25.20 4.24
CA LYS A 191 6.42 -25.89 4.12
C LYS A 191 7.17 -25.27 2.97
N THR A 192 8.40 -24.85 3.20
CA THR A 192 9.23 -24.23 2.18
C THR A 192 10.19 -25.24 1.56
N GLY A 193 10.51 -25.05 0.27
CA GLY A 193 11.51 -25.88 -0.41
C GLY A 193 12.93 -25.68 0.14
N SER A 194 13.88 -26.48 -0.34
CA SER A 194 15.27 -26.50 0.15
C SER A 194 16.14 -25.29 -0.23
N GLY A 195 15.58 -24.25 -0.86
CA GLY A 195 16.33 -23.11 -1.40
C GLY A 195 16.51 -21.93 -0.44
N GLY A 196 15.68 -21.83 0.60
CA GLY A 196 15.72 -20.77 1.60
C GLY A 196 14.76 -21.07 2.75
N ARG A 197 14.83 -20.26 3.80
CA ARG A 197 14.00 -20.41 5.01
C ARG A 197 13.09 -19.21 5.16
N LEU A 198 11.79 -19.44 5.28
CA LEU A 198 10.80 -18.40 5.51
C LEU A 198 10.62 -18.19 7.02
N HIS A 199 10.85 -16.96 7.48
CA HIS A 199 10.75 -16.59 8.88
C HIS A 199 9.47 -15.80 9.12
N VAL A 200 8.71 -16.17 10.17
CA VAL A 200 7.48 -15.48 10.59
C VAL A 200 7.68 -14.90 11.98
N PHE A 201 7.62 -13.58 12.09
CA PHE A 201 7.85 -12.84 13.33
C PHE A 201 6.56 -12.46 14.06
N SER A 202 5.51 -12.16 13.30
CA SER A 202 4.22 -11.72 13.85
C SER A 202 3.11 -12.05 12.86
N ILE A 203 1.93 -12.33 13.41
CA ILE A 203 0.69 -12.49 12.66
C ILE A 203 -0.34 -11.53 13.27
N GLY A 204 -0.95 -10.71 12.42
CA GLY A 204 -1.93 -9.69 12.79
C GLY A 204 -3.14 -9.75 11.87
N THR A 205 -4.19 -9.01 12.22
CA THR A 205 -5.38 -8.88 11.37
C THR A 205 -5.60 -7.44 10.97
N ARG A 206 -5.95 -7.24 9.69
CA ARG A 206 -6.52 -6.00 9.20
C ARG A 206 -8.01 -6.00 9.55
N PRO A 207 -8.52 -4.99 10.27
CA PRO A 207 -9.93 -4.93 10.61
C PRO A 207 -10.78 -4.79 9.33
N THR A 208 -12.02 -5.27 9.39
CA THR A 208 -13.00 -4.92 8.35
C THR A 208 -13.23 -3.41 8.34
N ALA A 209 -13.55 -2.85 7.17
CA ALA A 209 -13.81 -1.42 7.02
C ALA A 209 -14.90 -0.87 7.97
N GLY A 210 -15.86 -1.70 8.37
CA GLY A 210 -16.99 -1.26 9.19
C GLY A 210 -17.77 -0.14 8.47
N PRO A 211 -18.07 0.98 9.13
CA PRO A 211 -18.78 2.11 8.52
C PRO A 211 -17.88 3.09 7.77
N TRP A 212 -16.57 2.83 7.69
CA TRP A 212 -15.60 3.78 7.14
C TRP A 212 -15.47 3.66 5.63
N THR A 213 -15.37 4.81 4.98
CA THR A 213 -14.96 4.98 3.57
C THR A 213 -14.00 6.15 3.49
N PRO A 214 -12.92 6.10 2.69
CA PRO A 214 -12.09 7.27 2.49
C PRO A 214 -12.90 8.37 1.79
N THR A 215 -12.63 9.65 2.08
CA THR A 215 -13.08 10.79 1.25
C THR A 215 -11.93 11.43 0.48
N TRP A 216 -10.70 11.16 0.92
CA TRP A 216 -9.46 11.62 0.31
C TRP A 216 -8.37 10.62 0.70
N ALA A 217 -7.44 10.34 -0.20
CA ALA A 217 -6.26 9.53 0.01
C ALA A 217 -5.21 9.87 -1.04
N THR A 218 -3.95 9.51 -0.78
CA THR A 218 -2.83 9.66 -1.70
C THR A 218 -1.77 8.60 -1.44
N ALA A 219 -1.11 8.16 -2.51
CA ALA A 219 0.00 7.22 -2.45
C ALA A 219 1.33 7.95 -2.24
N THR A 220 2.33 7.27 -1.67
CA THR A 220 3.70 7.81 -1.54
C THR A 220 4.52 7.48 -2.80
N ASP A 221 5.12 8.48 -3.45
CA ASP A 221 5.89 8.32 -4.71
C ASP A 221 7.41 8.42 -4.56
N ASP A 222 7.85 8.33 -3.31
CA ASP A 222 9.20 8.15 -2.80
C ASP A 222 10.09 9.35 -2.54
N GLY A 223 9.86 10.52 -3.12
CA GLY A 223 10.86 11.59 -3.07
C GLY A 223 11.04 12.28 -1.70
N LEU A 224 11.25 11.55 -0.60
CA LEU A 224 11.16 11.96 0.80
C LEU A 224 11.46 13.44 0.96
N ALA A 225 10.49 14.17 1.49
CA ALA A 225 10.64 15.60 1.64
C ALA A 225 11.80 15.87 2.59
N ALA A 226 12.88 16.43 2.03
CA ALA A 226 14.13 16.59 2.75
C ALA A 226 13.95 17.62 3.88
N GLY A 227 14.31 17.20 5.10
CA GLY A 227 14.45 18.06 6.26
C GLY A 227 15.82 18.77 6.28
N PRO A 228 16.28 19.20 7.47
CA PRO A 228 15.63 19.03 8.76
C PRO A 228 14.42 19.95 8.92
N TRP A 229 13.34 19.41 9.48
CA TRP A 229 12.15 20.13 9.92
C TRP A 229 12.08 20.02 11.42
N THR A 230 12.19 21.14 12.14
CA THR A 230 12.32 21.09 13.60
C THR A 230 11.19 21.88 14.24
N GLU A 231 10.40 21.21 15.08
CA GLU A 231 9.38 21.88 15.89
C GLU A 231 8.47 22.78 15.04
N ARG A 232 7.86 22.20 14.00
CA ARG A 232 7.10 22.95 12.98
C ARG A 232 5.70 22.40 12.77
N THR A 233 4.79 23.26 12.32
CA THR A 233 3.41 22.88 11.99
C THR A 233 3.20 22.94 10.48
N LEU A 234 2.75 21.82 9.91
CA LEU A 234 2.22 21.72 8.56
C LEU A 234 0.70 21.89 8.62
N ARG A 235 0.11 22.60 7.65
CA ARG A 235 -1.34 22.76 7.48
C ARG A 235 -1.69 22.49 6.02
N MET A 236 -2.22 21.30 5.78
CA MET A 236 -2.50 20.74 4.47
C MET A 236 -3.97 20.96 4.10
N VAL A 237 -4.22 21.19 2.82
CA VAL A 237 -5.55 21.47 2.27
C VAL A 237 -6.00 20.23 1.51
N GLU A 238 -7.07 19.57 1.96
CA GLU A 238 -7.55 18.34 1.32
C GLU A 238 -8.98 18.46 0.82
N HIS A 239 -9.16 18.12 -0.46
CA HIS A 239 -10.46 18.19 -1.12
C HIS A 239 -11.25 16.89 -0.95
N THR A 240 -12.47 17.01 -0.43
CA THR A 240 -13.31 15.87 -0.06
C THR A 240 -14.17 15.39 -1.22
N SER A 241 -14.05 14.13 -1.62
CA SER A 241 -14.98 13.54 -2.58
C SER A 241 -16.37 13.25 -1.99
N ARG A 242 -16.45 12.97 -0.68
CA ARG A 242 -17.69 12.54 -0.02
C ARG A 242 -17.78 13.07 1.41
N GLY A 243 -18.95 13.58 1.76
CA GLY A 243 -19.25 14.03 3.11
C GLY A 243 -19.49 12.90 4.12
N GLY A 244 -19.50 13.25 5.41
CA GLY A 244 -19.78 12.32 6.49
C GLY A 244 -20.00 12.97 7.85
N SER A 245 -20.31 12.14 8.84
CA SER A 245 -20.72 12.56 10.19
C SER A 245 -19.66 12.32 11.27
N GLN A 246 -18.72 11.42 10.99
CA GLN A 246 -17.49 11.25 11.77
C GLN A 246 -16.33 11.24 10.81
N VAL A 247 -15.15 11.61 11.32
CA VAL A 247 -13.89 11.63 10.58
C VAL A 247 -12.82 10.92 11.38
N ARG A 248 -11.86 10.34 10.68
CA ARG A 248 -10.54 9.96 11.19
C ARG A 248 -9.50 10.21 10.12
N ILE A 249 -8.26 10.43 10.52
CA ILE A 249 -7.14 10.55 9.58
C ILE A 249 -6.23 9.33 9.65
N ARG A 250 -5.57 9.04 8.54
CA ARG A 250 -4.53 8.02 8.40
C ARG A 250 -3.20 8.74 8.18
N LEU A 251 -2.22 8.36 8.99
CA LEU A 251 -0.85 8.84 8.92
C LEU A 251 0.04 7.66 8.51
N ASP A 252 1.02 7.94 7.66
CA ASP A 252 1.94 6.97 7.09
C ASP A 252 3.38 7.46 7.23
N ASN A 253 4.28 6.53 7.53
CA ASN A 253 5.73 6.74 7.59
C ASN A 253 6.46 5.78 6.62
N ALA A 254 5.83 5.49 5.48
CA ALA A 254 6.35 4.63 4.43
C ALA A 254 7.75 5.05 4.00
N TYR A 255 8.64 4.07 3.83
CA TYR A 255 10.02 4.21 3.33
C TYR A 255 10.98 5.06 4.17
N ASP A 256 10.52 5.78 5.19
CA ASP A 256 11.41 6.47 6.13
C ASP A 256 12.15 5.45 7.00
N PRO A 257 13.50 5.45 7.01
CA PRO A 257 14.27 4.57 7.88
C PRO A 257 14.17 4.92 9.38
N GLY A 258 13.67 6.10 9.73
CA GLY A 258 13.54 6.59 11.11
C GLY A 258 12.09 6.66 11.60
N PRO A 259 11.87 6.66 12.93
CA PRO A 259 10.57 6.94 13.51
C PRO A 259 10.24 8.44 13.42
N LEU A 260 8.95 8.75 13.28
CA LEU A 260 8.41 10.11 13.25
C LEU A 260 7.37 10.32 14.36
N VAL A 261 7.31 11.53 14.92
CA VAL A 261 6.33 11.89 15.96
C VAL A 261 5.50 13.09 15.54
N VAL A 262 4.18 12.88 15.42
CA VAL A 262 3.20 13.96 15.34
C VAL A 262 2.75 14.31 16.75
N GLY A 263 3.20 15.45 17.26
CA GLY A 263 2.93 15.90 18.63
C GLY A 263 1.47 16.29 18.86
N HIS A 264 0.82 16.81 17.82
CA HIS A 264 -0.60 17.19 17.83
C HIS A 264 -1.13 17.24 16.39
N ALA A 265 -2.38 16.81 16.20
CA ALA A 265 -3.09 16.93 14.94
C ALA A 265 -4.46 17.58 15.15
N THR A 266 -4.87 18.44 14.22
CA THR A 266 -6.21 19.05 14.21
C THR A 266 -6.83 18.99 12.82
N ILE A 267 -8.15 19.10 12.77
CA ILE A 267 -8.94 19.18 11.54
C ILE A 267 -9.94 20.33 11.59
N ALA A 268 -10.16 20.99 10.46
CA ALA A 268 -11.19 22.01 10.28
C ALA A 268 -11.73 22.00 8.85
N VAL A 269 -12.93 22.56 8.64
CA VAL A 269 -13.37 22.95 7.28
C VAL A 269 -12.65 24.24 6.91
N ARG A 270 -12.09 24.30 5.70
CA ARG A 270 -11.39 25.49 5.20
C ARG A 270 -12.40 26.61 4.89
N SER A 271 -12.03 27.85 5.22
CA SER A 271 -12.74 29.04 4.73
C SER A 271 -12.03 29.60 3.49
N VAL A 272 -10.78 30.04 3.67
CA VAL A 272 -9.95 30.62 2.61
C VAL A 272 -8.50 30.57 3.04
N GLY A 273 -7.57 30.30 2.11
CA GLY A 273 -6.15 30.23 2.44
C GLY A 273 -5.89 29.21 3.56
N ALA A 274 -5.13 29.63 4.57
CA ALA A 274 -4.86 28.86 5.80
C ALA A 274 -5.94 29.03 6.89
N VAL A 275 -7.01 29.80 6.63
CA VAL A 275 -8.02 30.18 7.62
C VAL A 275 -9.13 29.12 7.67
N PRO A 276 -9.40 28.52 8.84
CA PRO A 276 -10.50 27.60 9.01
C PRO A 276 -11.84 28.35 9.17
N ALA A 277 -12.94 27.72 8.73
CA ALA A 277 -14.29 28.27 8.87
C ALA A 277 -14.79 28.30 10.33
N ARG A 278 -14.22 27.44 11.18
CA ARG A 278 -14.48 27.34 12.62
C ARG A 278 -13.18 26.96 13.34
N THR A 279 -13.17 27.01 14.67
CA THR A 279 -12.04 26.55 15.47
C THR A 279 -11.63 25.12 15.08
N PRO A 280 -10.34 24.86 14.80
CA PRO A 280 -9.83 23.51 14.56
C PRO A 280 -10.13 22.57 15.72
N VAL A 281 -10.43 21.32 15.41
CA VAL A 281 -10.77 20.28 16.39
C VAL A 281 -9.61 19.30 16.52
N THR A 282 -9.17 19.04 17.76
CA THR A 282 -8.10 18.09 18.06
C THR A 282 -8.49 16.65 17.69
N LEU A 283 -7.54 15.96 17.08
CA LEU A 283 -7.56 14.52 16.84
C LEU A 283 -6.74 13.80 17.91
N THR A 284 -7.12 12.57 18.24
CA THR A 284 -6.38 11.71 19.18
C THR A 284 -6.04 10.36 18.55
N PHE A 285 -5.08 9.65 19.14
CA PHE A 285 -4.58 8.36 18.70
C PHE A 285 -4.48 7.42 19.90
N GLY A 286 -5.44 6.51 20.05
CA GLY A 286 -5.56 5.67 21.25
C GLY A 286 -5.77 6.52 22.51
N GLY A 287 -6.55 7.59 22.41
CA GLY A 287 -6.87 8.54 23.49
C GLY A 287 -5.78 9.57 23.79
N ARG A 288 -4.66 9.58 23.04
CA ARG A 288 -3.53 10.52 23.24
C ARG A 288 -3.49 11.55 22.13
N ARG A 289 -2.98 12.76 22.41
CA ARG A 289 -2.79 13.79 21.37
C ARG A 289 -1.64 13.48 20.41
N GLU A 290 -0.65 12.74 20.89
CA GLU A 290 0.57 12.41 20.16
C GLU A 290 0.43 11.07 19.42
N ALA A 291 0.93 11.00 18.20
CA ALA A 291 1.10 9.78 17.41
C ALA A 291 2.58 9.53 17.11
N ALA A 292 3.08 8.36 17.51
CA ALA A 292 4.43 7.91 17.18
C ALA A 292 4.36 6.84 16.08
N LEU A 293 4.94 7.16 14.93
CA LEU A 293 5.03 6.27 13.78
C LEU A 293 6.44 5.67 13.76
N PRO A 294 6.60 4.34 13.91
CA PRO A 294 7.90 3.71 13.67
C PRO A 294 8.26 3.78 12.17
N ALA A 295 9.51 3.48 11.83
CA ALA A 295 9.96 3.37 10.44
C ALA A 295 9.03 2.43 9.66
N GLY A 296 8.45 2.91 8.54
CA GLY A 296 7.49 2.17 7.71
C GLY A 296 6.14 1.85 8.37
N GLY A 297 5.87 2.40 9.55
CA GLY A 297 4.62 2.19 10.28
C GLY A 297 3.57 3.27 10.02
N GLN A 298 2.33 2.94 10.36
CA GLN A 298 1.16 3.81 10.22
C GLN A 298 0.53 4.16 11.58
N ALA A 299 -0.28 5.21 11.59
CA ALA A 299 -1.19 5.54 12.68
C ALA A 299 -2.57 5.96 12.13
N VAL A 300 -3.63 5.59 12.83
CA VAL A 300 -4.99 6.01 12.51
C VAL A 300 -5.58 6.73 13.72
N SER A 301 -6.16 7.90 13.52
CA SER A 301 -6.76 8.64 14.64
C SER A 301 -8.01 7.92 15.17
N ASP A 302 -8.34 8.18 16.42
CA ASP A 302 -9.62 7.81 17.00
C ASP A 302 -10.76 8.48 16.21
N PRO A 303 -11.96 7.87 16.16
CA PRO A 303 -13.13 8.47 15.54
C PRO A 303 -13.50 9.81 16.19
N LEU A 304 -13.64 10.85 15.39
CA LEU A 304 -14.07 12.18 15.82
C LEU A 304 -15.46 12.51 15.25
N PRO A 305 -16.48 12.81 16.08
CA PRO A 305 -17.72 13.43 15.61
C PRO A 305 -17.44 14.79 14.96
N PHE A 306 -17.55 14.85 13.63
CA PHE A 306 -17.21 16.02 12.84
C PHE A 306 -17.94 15.92 11.50
N THR A 307 -18.74 16.94 11.17
CA THR A 307 -19.44 16.98 9.89
C THR A 307 -18.47 17.40 8.79
N VAL A 308 -18.14 16.44 7.92
CA VAL A 308 -17.37 16.68 6.70
C VAL A 308 -18.35 16.96 5.57
N PRO A 309 -18.34 18.15 4.94
CA PRO A 309 -19.10 18.40 3.72
C PRO A 309 -18.53 17.58 2.55
N ALA A 310 -19.34 17.30 1.51
CA ALA A 310 -18.82 16.79 0.24
C ALA A 310 -18.35 17.94 -0.65
N ASP A 311 -17.40 17.69 -1.55
CA ASP A 311 -16.88 18.68 -2.52
C ASP A 311 -16.40 19.97 -1.83
N ALA A 312 -15.71 19.80 -0.70
CA ALA A 312 -15.21 20.88 0.14
C ALA A 312 -13.77 20.63 0.58
N ASP A 313 -13.07 21.73 0.88
CA ASP A 313 -11.71 21.68 1.38
C ASP A 313 -11.69 21.58 2.91
N LEU A 314 -10.84 20.69 3.41
CA LEU A 314 -10.48 20.57 4.82
C LEU A 314 -9.09 21.15 5.05
N LEU A 315 -8.84 21.61 6.27
CA LEU A 315 -7.50 21.89 6.78
C LEU A 315 -7.14 20.80 7.78
N VAL A 316 -6.11 20.03 7.48
CA VAL A 316 -5.50 19.09 8.42
C VAL A 316 -4.14 19.65 8.82
N SER A 317 -3.99 19.94 10.11
CA SER A 317 -2.72 20.47 10.63
C SER A 317 -2.00 19.42 11.46
N LEU A 318 -0.71 19.21 11.18
CA LEU A 318 0.17 18.30 11.91
C LEU A 318 1.33 19.10 12.51
N TYR A 319 1.51 19.03 13.83
CA TYR A 319 2.70 19.53 14.49
C TYR A 319 3.73 18.41 14.59
N LEU A 320 4.87 18.62 13.93
CA LEU A 320 6.01 17.72 13.94
C LEU A 320 6.88 18.03 15.15
N LYS A 321 6.94 17.08 16.09
CA LYS A 321 7.68 17.22 17.35
C LYS A 321 9.10 16.73 17.16
N GLY A 322 10.08 17.47 17.68
CA GLY A 322 11.49 17.20 17.46
C GLY A 322 11.95 17.54 16.05
N THR A 323 13.04 16.92 15.62
CA THR A 323 13.60 17.08 14.27
C THR A 323 13.21 15.90 13.40
N VAL A 324 12.48 16.19 12.33
CA VAL A 324 12.15 15.26 11.25
C VAL A 324 13.19 15.44 10.14
N THR A 325 13.98 14.40 9.87
CA THR A 325 15.05 14.44 8.87
C THR A 325 14.55 14.14 7.46
N ASN A 326 13.56 13.26 7.36
CA ASN A 326 12.87 12.89 6.14
C ASN A 326 11.39 12.71 6.48
N ALA A 327 10.53 12.79 5.47
CA ALA A 327 9.13 12.43 5.61
C ALA A 327 8.63 11.85 4.28
N PRO A 328 7.71 10.87 4.29
CA PRO A 328 7.13 10.33 3.05
C PRO A 328 6.54 11.46 2.21
N MET A 329 6.70 11.38 0.90
CA MET A 329 6.25 12.42 -0.02
C MET A 329 5.41 11.82 -1.15
N HIS A 330 4.40 12.58 -1.56
CA HIS A 330 3.77 12.48 -2.86
C HIS A 330 4.00 13.81 -3.60
N SER A 331 4.71 13.77 -4.71
CA SER A 331 5.28 14.96 -5.35
C SER A 331 4.30 15.81 -6.16
N VAL A 332 3.22 15.23 -6.71
CA VAL A 332 2.28 15.92 -7.62
C VAL A 332 0.98 16.29 -6.92
N ALA A 333 1.08 16.99 -5.79
CA ALA A 333 -0.13 17.39 -5.07
C ALA A 333 -0.97 18.43 -5.81
N LEU A 334 -0.38 19.32 -6.63
CA LEU A 334 -1.06 20.42 -7.33
C LEU A 334 -1.99 21.26 -6.41
N GLN A 335 -1.63 21.34 -5.14
CA GLN A 335 -2.39 21.97 -4.07
C GLN A 335 -1.43 22.73 -3.17
N GLU A 336 -1.70 24.02 -2.95
CA GLU A 336 -0.95 24.84 -2.01
C GLU A 336 -1.31 24.46 -0.57
N MET A 337 -0.27 24.20 0.22
CA MET A 337 -0.32 23.90 1.64
C MET A 337 0.57 24.88 2.39
N TYR A 338 0.41 24.98 3.72
CA TYR A 338 1.08 26.01 4.52
C TYR A 338 1.98 25.39 5.57
N THR A 339 3.09 26.04 5.86
CA THR A 339 3.99 25.62 6.92
C THR A 339 4.45 26.78 7.76
N THR A 340 4.67 26.55 9.05
CA THR A 340 5.40 27.49 9.91
C THR A 340 6.92 27.36 9.71
N ALA A 341 7.67 28.32 10.24
CA ALA A 341 9.13 28.27 10.32
C ALA A 341 9.57 27.25 11.39
N ASP A 342 10.81 26.76 11.29
CA ASP A 342 11.38 25.88 12.31
C ASP A 342 11.46 26.57 13.68
N GLY A 343 11.25 25.79 14.75
CA GLY A 343 11.32 26.26 16.13
C GLY A 343 10.09 27.04 16.61
N THR A 344 9.05 27.14 15.79
CA THR A 344 7.81 27.87 16.14
C THR A 344 6.87 27.06 17.03
N GLY A 345 6.96 25.73 17.00
CA GLY A 345 6.16 24.82 17.82
C GLY A 345 4.79 24.52 17.24
N ASP A 346 3.85 24.22 18.13
CA ASP A 346 2.48 23.79 17.79
C ASP A 346 1.58 24.99 17.48
N HIS A 347 1.24 25.13 16.20
CA HIS A 347 0.29 26.11 15.66
C HIS A 347 -0.93 25.42 15.03
N THR A 348 -1.17 24.14 15.36
CA THR A 348 -2.26 23.37 14.72
C THR A 348 -3.63 23.94 15.04
N GLY A 349 -3.82 24.43 16.28
CA GLY A 349 -5.08 25.03 16.76
C GLY A 349 -5.35 26.46 16.29
N ASP A 350 -4.42 27.09 15.56
CA ASP A 350 -4.53 28.49 15.16
C ASP A 350 -5.71 28.71 14.20
N GLY A 351 -6.59 29.66 14.56
CA GLY A 351 -7.75 30.05 13.77
C GLY A 351 -7.41 31.11 12.71
N VAL A 352 -7.74 32.37 13.03
CA VAL A 352 -7.68 33.50 12.07
C VAL A 352 -6.26 33.82 11.61
N ALA A 353 -5.27 33.69 12.48
CA ALA A 353 -3.87 33.96 12.16
C ALA A 353 -3.07 32.67 12.28
N PHE A 354 -2.62 32.13 11.14
CA PHE A 354 -1.62 31.06 11.07
C PHE A 354 -0.29 31.68 10.66
N PRO A 355 0.81 31.53 11.43
CA PRO A 355 2.10 32.16 11.13
C PRO A 355 2.84 31.43 10.02
N SER A 356 2.27 31.45 8.81
CA SER A 356 2.84 30.84 7.63
C SER A 356 4.19 31.46 7.29
N ALA A 357 5.21 30.63 7.16
CA ALA A 357 6.53 30.99 6.67
C ALA A 357 6.72 30.67 5.17
N GLY A 358 5.70 30.10 4.53
CA GLY A 358 5.71 29.74 3.12
C GLY A 358 4.66 28.69 2.78
N THR A 359 4.57 28.37 1.49
CA THR A 359 3.74 27.29 0.97
C THR A 359 4.60 26.15 0.42
N PHE A 360 4.02 24.95 0.38
CA PHE A 360 4.58 23.78 -0.31
C PHE A 360 3.48 23.09 -1.13
N GLY A 361 3.88 22.25 -2.09
CA GLY A 361 3.00 21.69 -3.12
C GLY A 361 3.11 20.17 -3.28
N PHE A 362 3.36 19.44 -2.19
CA PHE A 362 3.44 17.99 -2.12
C PHE A 362 2.67 17.49 -0.89
N TRP A 363 2.13 16.27 -0.90
CA TRP A 363 1.54 15.67 0.31
C TRP A 363 2.61 14.93 1.11
N THR A 364 2.48 14.93 2.43
CA THR A 364 3.42 14.24 3.32
C THR A 364 2.74 13.78 4.60
N ILE A 365 3.10 12.60 5.11
CA ILE A 365 2.64 11.96 6.36
C ILE A 365 1.13 11.66 6.40
N LEU A 366 0.26 12.61 6.11
CA LEU A 366 -1.17 12.39 5.94
C LEU A 366 -1.40 11.59 4.64
N SER A 367 -1.89 10.36 4.78
CA SER A 367 -2.16 9.45 3.65
C SER A 367 -3.65 9.24 3.40
N GLY A 368 -4.52 9.67 4.32
CA GLY A 368 -5.95 9.59 4.08
C GLY A 368 -6.83 10.26 5.12
N ILE A 369 -8.06 10.55 4.69
CA ILE A 369 -9.15 11.01 5.53
C ILE A 369 -10.31 10.06 5.28
N ASP A 370 -10.75 9.37 6.33
CA ASP A 370 -11.91 8.48 6.26
C ASP A 370 -13.11 9.11 6.97
N VAL A 371 -14.29 8.88 6.42
CA VAL A 371 -15.55 9.36 6.97
C VAL A 371 -16.56 8.22 7.15
N THR A 372 -17.52 8.43 8.05
CA THR A 372 -18.72 7.59 8.15
C THR A 372 -19.93 8.32 7.60
N GLY A 373 -20.86 7.60 6.98
CA GLY A 373 -22.13 8.15 6.51
C GLY A 373 -22.90 7.16 5.63
N PRO A 374 -24.11 7.51 5.17
CA PRO A 374 -24.93 6.61 4.37
C PRO A 374 -24.31 6.26 3.01
N GLY A 375 -24.13 4.96 2.76
CA GLY A 375 -24.01 4.33 1.44
C GLY A 375 -22.71 4.52 0.64
N GLY A 376 -22.56 3.67 -0.38
CA GLY A 376 -21.76 3.92 -1.58
C GLY A 376 -20.43 3.18 -1.74
N GLY A 377 -19.73 2.90 -0.63
CA GLY A 377 -18.34 2.43 -0.68
C GLY A 377 -17.41 3.43 -1.38
N ALA A 378 -16.19 3.00 -1.68
CA ALA A 378 -15.20 3.79 -2.40
C ALA A 378 -14.87 3.21 -3.78
N VAL A 379 -14.63 4.13 -4.72
CA VAL A 379 -13.96 3.90 -6.00
C VAL A 379 -12.54 4.43 -5.86
N VAL A 380 -11.55 3.60 -6.15
CA VAL A 380 -10.15 4.04 -6.20
C VAL A 380 -9.75 4.25 -7.65
N ALA A 381 -9.29 5.45 -7.98
CA ALA A 381 -8.59 5.74 -9.22
C ALA A 381 -7.11 5.42 -8.99
N PHE A 382 -6.63 4.33 -9.58
CA PHE A 382 -5.27 3.84 -9.39
C PHE A 382 -4.51 3.93 -10.70
N GLY A 383 -3.38 4.63 -10.71
CA GLY A 383 -2.72 4.91 -11.97
C GLY A 383 -1.43 5.70 -11.91
N ASP A 384 -1.05 6.18 -13.08
CA ASP A 384 0.15 7.00 -13.31
C ASP A 384 -0.15 8.51 -13.26
N SER A 385 0.70 9.32 -13.89
CA SER A 385 0.60 10.80 -13.96
C SER A 385 -0.71 11.32 -14.54
N ILE A 386 -1.35 10.56 -15.43
CA ILE A 386 -2.65 10.92 -16.00
C ILE A 386 -3.73 10.78 -14.91
N THR A 387 -3.60 9.81 -14.01
CA THR A 387 -4.51 9.65 -12.87
C THR A 387 -4.17 10.61 -11.74
N ASP A 388 -2.88 10.80 -11.48
CA ASP A 388 -2.34 11.79 -10.54
C ASP A 388 -2.79 13.22 -10.88
N GLY A 389 -3.06 13.47 -12.18
CA GLY A 389 -3.63 14.71 -12.67
C GLY A 389 -2.59 15.73 -13.09
N TYR A 390 -1.40 15.27 -13.51
CA TYR A 390 -0.33 16.10 -14.06
C TYR A 390 -0.89 17.03 -15.16
N SER A 391 -0.41 18.27 -15.22
CA SER A 391 -0.93 19.34 -16.11
C SER A 391 -2.35 19.84 -15.81
N SER A 392 -3.03 19.39 -14.74
CA SER A 392 -4.24 20.08 -14.27
C SER A 392 -3.91 21.42 -13.59
N THR A 393 -4.83 22.38 -13.64
CA THR A 393 -4.62 23.70 -13.05
C THR A 393 -4.50 23.60 -11.52
N PRO A 394 -3.37 24.04 -10.91
CA PRO A 394 -3.18 23.95 -9.46
C PRO A 394 -4.29 24.64 -8.66
N ASN A 395 -4.62 24.08 -7.49
CA ASN A 395 -5.66 24.57 -6.57
C ASN A 395 -7.10 24.56 -7.10
N THR A 396 -7.38 23.89 -8.24
CA THR A 396 -8.73 23.83 -8.81
C THR A 396 -9.40 22.47 -8.67
N ASN A 397 -8.66 21.43 -8.25
CA ASN A 397 -9.15 20.04 -8.18
C ASN A 397 -9.79 19.62 -9.52
N SER A 398 -9.02 19.77 -10.60
CA SER A 398 -9.43 19.52 -11.99
C SER A 398 -8.84 18.23 -12.56
N ARG A 399 -8.53 17.25 -11.70
CA ARG A 399 -8.10 15.91 -12.09
C ARG A 399 -9.33 15.08 -12.47
N TRP A 400 -9.17 14.04 -13.28
CA TRP A 400 -10.33 13.22 -13.66
C TRP A 400 -11.01 12.52 -12.46
N PRO A 401 -10.29 12.10 -11.39
CA PRO A 401 -10.94 11.56 -10.19
C PRO A 401 -11.79 12.60 -9.45
N ASP A 402 -11.37 13.87 -9.43
CA ASP A 402 -12.13 14.98 -8.83
C ASP A 402 -13.43 15.25 -9.62
N PHE A 403 -13.35 15.31 -10.94
CA PHE A 403 -14.54 15.42 -11.79
C PHE A 403 -15.47 14.20 -11.65
N LEU A 404 -14.93 12.99 -11.48
CA LEU A 404 -15.72 11.79 -11.22
C LEU A 404 -16.43 11.86 -9.86
N ALA A 405 -15.75 12.34 -8.82
CA ALA A 405 -16.34 12.52 -7.48
C ALA A 405 -17.60 13.39 -7.54
N ARG A 406 -17.54 14.53 -8.24
CA ARG A 406 -18.69 15.44 -8.44
C ARG A 406 -19.88 14.78 -9.17
N ARG A 407 -19.63 13.75 -9.98
CA ARG A 407 -20.66 12.97 -10.68
C ARG A 407 -21.24 11.83 -9.85
N LEU A 408 -20.67 11.51 -8.69
CA LEU A 408 -21.03 10.39 -7.84
C LEU A 408 -21.47 10.81 -6.44
N PRO A 409 -22.56 11.59 -6.30
CA PRO A 409 -23.03 12.03 -4.99
C PRO A 409 -23.36 10.81 -4.11
N GLY A 410 -22.60 10.65 -3.03
CA GLY A 410 -22.80 9.58 -2.04
C GLY A 410 -21.81 8.42 -2.12
N ARG A 411 -20.94 8.35 -3.14
CA ARG A 411 -19.82 7.40 -3.19
C ARG A 411 -18.51 8.15 -3.10
N ALA A 412 -17.54 7.57 -2.42
CA ALA A 412 -16.21 8.14 -2.38
C ALA A 412 -15.46 7.84 -3.68
N VAL A 413 -14.68 8.80 -4.13
CA VAL A 413 -13.65 8.62 -5.15
C VAL A 413 -12.34 9.11 -4.57
N VAL A 414 -11.29 8.29 -4.61
CA VAL A 414 -9.96 8.67 -4.14
C VAL A 414 -8.92 8.43 -5.23
N ASN A 415 -7.88 9.26 -5.21
CA ASN A 415 -6.83 9.26 -6.21
C ASN A 415 -5.57 8.62 -5.61
N GLU A 416 -5.20 7.46 -6.14
CA GLU A 416 -3.97 6.76 -5.82
C GLU A 416 -3.04 6.75 -7.04
N GLY A 417 -3.07 7.83 -7.82
CA GLY A 417 -2.15 8.10 -8.91
C GLY A 417 -0.72 8.32 -8.42
N ILE A 418 0.28 7.93 -9.19
CA ILE A 418 1.67 8.33 -8.98
C ILE A 418 2.27 8.74 -10.33
N SER A 419 2.73 9.98 -10.46
CA SER A 419 3.32 10.47 -11.69
C SER A 419 4.54 9.66 -12.14
N GLY A 420 4.46 9.09 -13.35
CA GLY A 420 5.51 8.25 -13.94
C GLY A 420 5.48 6.78 -13.50
N ASN A 421 4.50 6.35 -12.68
CA ASN A 421 4.43 4.99 -12.17
C ASN A 421 4.34 3.96 -13.28
N ARG A 422 4.82 2.76 -12.99
CA ARG A 422 4.88 1.63 -13.91
C ARG A 422 4.32 0.40 -13.23
N ILE A 423 3.76 -0.52 -14.01
CA ILE A 423 3.18 -1.76 -13.49
C ILE A 423 4.26 -2.69 -12.95
N LEU A 424 5.34 -2.86 -13.71
CA LEU A 424 6.29 -3.97 -13.51
C LEU A 424 7.62 -3.55 -12.91
N GLN A 425 8.07 -2.33 -13.20
CA GLN A 425 9.41 -1.88 -12.86
C GLN A 425 9.38 -0.77 -11.84
N ASP A 426 10.28 -0.86 -10.88
CA ASP A 426 10.51 0.17 -9.89
C ASP A 426 11.16 1.40 -10.51
N ALA A 427 10.58 2.58 -10.30
CA ALA A 427 11.28 3.84 -10.47
C ALA A 427 12.09 4.18 -9.21
N PHE A 428 11.54 3.86 -8.04
CA PHE A 428 12.14 3.97 -6.70
C PHE A 428 12.75 2.66 -6.18
N SER A 429 13.92 2.69 -5.52
CA SER A 429 14.48 1.46 -4.91
C SER A 429 13.81 0.97 -3.62
N GLY A 430 12.93 1.75 -2.98
CA GLY A 430 12.50 1.52 -1.60
C GLY A 430 13.32 2.26 -0.54
N TYR A 431 14.40 2.95 -0.95
CA TYR A 431 15.26 3.74 -0.07
C TYR A 431 15.42 5.16 -0.60
N PRO A 432 15.40 6.19 0.26
CA PRO A 432 15.59 7.58 -0.19
C PRO A 432 16.83 7.74 -1.06
N ASP A 433 16.62 7.86 -2.36
CA ASP A 433 17.66 7.94 -3.38
C ASP A 433 17.44 9.10 -4.36
N GLY A 434 16.42 9.93 -4.09
CA GLY A 434 16.09 11.12 -4.87
C GLY A 434 15.36 10.83 -6.18
N ARG A 435 15.01 9.56 -6.45
CA ARG A 435 14.09 9.23 -7.53
C ARG A 435 12.65 9.57 -7.14
N THR A 436 11.82 9.53 -8.15
CA THR A 436 10.37 9.81 -8.08
C THR A 436 9.67 8.78 -8.95
N ALA A 437 8.35 8.79 -8.98
CA ALA A 437 7.49 7.81 -9.65
C ALA A 437 7.26 6.48 -8.91
N GLY A 438 7.70 6.41 -7.65
CA GLY A 438 7.34 5.37 -6.71
C GLY A 438 7.83 3.96 -7.04
N VAL A 439 7.42 3.03 -6.19
CA VAL A 439 7.57 1.59 -6.45
C VAL A 439 6.58 1.14 -7.52
N ASN A 440 6.85 0.02 -8.18
CA ASN A 440 5.93 -0.51 -9.19
C ASN A 440 4.51 -0.75 -8.65
N ALA A 441 3.51 -0.63 -9.52
CA ALA A 441 2.10 -0.67 -9.17
C ALA A 441 1.70 -1.96 -8.44
N LEU A 442 2.24 -3.12 -8.86
CA LEU A 442 2.01 -4.41 -8.20
C LEU A 442 2.52 -4.43 -6.75
N ALA A 443 3.66 -3.80 -6.48
CA ALA A 443 4.22 -3.73 -5.13
C ALA A 443 3.38 -2.88 -4.16
N ARG A 444 2.68 -1.86 -4.67
CA ARG A 444 1.90 -0.93 -3.84
C ARG A 444 0.39 -1.21 -3.77
N LEU A 445 -0.12 -2.18 -4.54
CA LEU A 445 -1.56 -2.52 -4.57
C LEU A 445 -2.15 -2.72 -3.18
N ASN A 446 -1.47 -3.49 -2.32
CA ASN A 446 -2.00 -3.76 -1.00
C ASN A 446 -2.01 -2.49 -0.12
N HIS A 447 -0.92 -1.73 -0.16
CA HIS A 447 -0.72 -0.53 0.65
C HIS A 447 -1.71 0.57 0.25
N ASP A 448 -1.76 0.91 -1.03
CA ASP A 448 -2.46 2.11 -1.54
C ASP A 448 -3.93 1.84 -1.90
N LEU A 449 -4.33 0.59 -2.15
CA LEU A 449 -5.68 0.28 -2.65
C LEU A 449 -6.42 -0.72 -1.77
N ILE A 450 -5.87 -1.92 -1.56
CA ILE A 450 -6.60 -3.01 -0.87
C ILE A 450 -6.75 -2.72 0.63
N SER A 451 -5.82 -1.98 1.23
CA SER A 451 -5.89 -1.61 2.65
C SER A 451 -6.94 -0.53 2.94
N LEU A 452 -7.39 0.21 1.92
CA LEU A 452 -8.33 1.29 2.09
C LEU A 452 -9.71 0.78 2.54
N PRO A 453 -10.37 1.45 3.49
CA PRO A 453 -11.63 0.96 4.02
C PRO A 453 -12.77 1.13 3.01
N GLY A 454 -13.56 0.08 2.81
CA GLY A 454 -14.82 0.17 2.08
C GLY A 454 -14.67 0.29 0.57
N VAL A 455 -13.48 0.00 0.02
CA VAL A 455 -13.27 -0.09 -1.43
C VAL A 455 -14.13 -1.19 -2.02
N ARG A 456 -14.80 -0.85 -3.13
CA ARG A 456 -15.65 -1.78 -3.88
C ARG A 456 -15.21 -1.93 -5.33
N THR A 457 -14.57 -0.90 -5.87
CA THR A 457 -14.18 -0.83 -7.26
C THR A 457 -12.88 -0.06 -7.40
N ALA A 458 -12.00 -0.54 -8.26
CA ALA A 458 -10.83 0.16 -8.75
C ALA A 458 -11.03 0.51 -10.23
N ILE A 459 -10.64 1.72 -10.62
CA ILE A 459 -10.40 2.09 -12.02
C ILE A 459 -8.89 2.14 -12.19
N VAL A 460 -8.33 1.21 -12.97
CA VAL A 460 -6.89 1.06 -13.17
C VAL A 460 -6.50 1.66 -14.52
N LEU A 461 -5.72 2.74 -14.50
CA LEU A 461 -5.13 3.36 -15.68
C LEU A 461 -3.60 3.39 -15.51
N GLU A 462 -2.96 2.35 -16.03
CA GLU A 462 -1.53 2.09 -15.88
C GLU A 462 -0.96 1.46 -17.15
N GLY A 463 0.36 1.61 -17.33
CA GLY A 463 1.12 0.90 -18.37
C GLY A 463 1.67 1.78 -19.49
N ILE A 464 1.26 3.06 -19.57
CA ILE A 464 1.79 3.97 -20.60
C ILE A 464 3.29 4.19 -20.39
N ASN A 465 3.74 4.34 -19.13
CA ASN A 465 5.14 4.52 -18.77
C ASN A 465 5.97 3.25 -18.96
N ASP A 466 5.39 2.06 -18.77
CA ASP A 466 6.04 0.79 -19.09
C ASP A 466 6.35 0.73 -20.59
N ILE A 467 5.37 1.05 -21.43
CA ILE A 467 5.52 1.05 -22.90
C ILE A 467 6.56 2.09 -23.35
N THR A 468 6.49 3.33 -22.86
CA THR A 468 7.46 4.36 -23.26
C THR A 468 8.86 4.11 -22.71
N SER A 469 9.00 3.20 -21.73
CA SER A 469 10.28 2.70 -21.22
C SER A 469 10.77 1.44 -21.94
N GLY A 470 10.07 0.98 -22.98
CA GLY A 470 10.45 -0.16 -23.81
C GLY A 470 9.94 -1.52 -23.34
N THR A 471 9.03 -1.56 -22.37
CA THR A 471 8.36 -2.82 -21.97
C THR A 471 7.42 -3.29 -23.07
N SER A 472 7.35 -4.60 -23.30
CA SER A 472 6.48 -5.15 -24.34
C SER A 472 4.99 -5.03 -23.96
N ALA A 473 4.10 -4.93 -24.96
CA ALA A 473 2.66 -4.96 -24.74
C ALA A 473 2.22 -6.23 -24.01
N SER A 474 2.81 -7.38 -24.34
CA SER A 474 2.50 -8.66 -23.69
C SER A 474 2.82 -8.66 -22.19
N ASP A 475 3.92 -8.04 -21.78
CA ASP A 475 4.30 -7.96 -20.36
C ASP A 475 3.38 -6.99 -19.62
N VAL A 476 3.06 -5.84 -20.23
CA VAL A 476 2.07 -4.89 -19.66
C VAL A 476 0.72 -5.56 -19.48
N ILE A 477 0.25 -6.33 -20.48
CA ILE A 477 -0.99 -7.11 -20.40
C ILE A 477 -0.93 -8.15 -19.27
N ALA A 478 0.20 -8.83 -19.10
CA ALA A 478 0.39 -9.79 -18.01
C ALA A 478 0.33 -9.11 -16.64
N GLY A 479 0.97 -7.95 -16.47
CA GLY A 479 0.91 -7.16 -15.24
C GLY A 479 -0.50 -6.65 -14.93
N LEU A 480 -1.25 -6.17 -15.93
CA LEU A 480 -2.65 -5.78 -15.75
C LEU A 480 -3.55 -6.96 -15.32
N LYS A 481 -3.29 -8.17 -15.84
CA LYS A 481 -3.99 -9.39 -15.41
C LYS A 481 -3.66 -9.76 -13.95
N GLU A 482 -2.41 -9.58 -13.54
CA GLU A 482 -1.98 -9.83 -12.16
C GLU A 482 -2.64 -8.83 -11.20
N ILE A 483 -2.67 -7.53 -11.54
CA ILE A 483 -3.42 -6.51 -10.79
C ILE A 483 -4.89 -6.94 -10.63
N ALA A 484 -5.55 -7.35 -11.72
CA ALA A 484 -6.95 -7.78 -11.66
C ALA A 484 -7.16 -8.98 -10.74
N ALA A 485 -6.30 -9.99 -10.83
CA ALA A 485 -6.38 -11.19 -10.01
C ALA A 485 -6.22 -10.88 -8.51
N GLU A 486 -5.28 -10.02 -8.12
CA GLU A 486 -5.09 -9.62 -6.73
C GLU A 486 -6.29 -8.82 -6.18
N LEU A 487 -6.83 -7.90 -6.98
CA LEU A 487 -8.00 -7.12 -6.59
C LEU A 487 -9.27 -7.98 -6.49
N HIS A 488 -9.47 -8.94 -7.40
CA HIS A 488 -10.56 -9.90 -7.31
C HIS A 488 -10.45 -10.82 -6.09
N ALA A 489 -9.23 -11.26 -5.73
CA ALA A 489 -8.98 -12.00 -4.50
C ALA A 489 -9.36 -11.19 -3.24
N ALA A 490 -9.21 -9.86 -3.30
CA ALA A 490 -9.68 -8.93 -2.28
C ALA A 490 -11.17 -8.54 -2.41
N ARG A 491 -11.92 -9.15 -3.34
CA ARG A 491 -13.34 -8.86 -3.65
C ARG A 491 -13.60 -7.43 -4.12
N ILE A 492 -12.64 -6.84 -4.83
CA ILE A 492 -12.71 -5.50 -5.43
C ILE A 492 -12.95 -5.66 -6.93
N ARG A 493 -13.96 -4.97 -7.48
CA ARG A 493 -14.21 -4.94 -8.93
C ARG A 493 -13.16 -4.10 -9.65
N VAL A 494 -12.81 -4.46 -10.88
CA VAL A 494 -11.79 -3.78 -11.66
C VAL A 494 -12.37 -3.28 -12.97
N LEU A 495 -12.24 -1.98 -13.21
CA LEU A 495 -12.44 -1.36 -14.52
C LEU A 495 -11.07 -0.94 -15.07
N ALA A 496 -10.65 -1.49 -16.20
CA ALA A 496 -9.41 -1.07 -16.86
C ALA A 496 -9.63 0.17 -17.73
N GLY A 497 -8.81 1.20 -17.58
CA GLY A 497 -8.79 2.38 -18.45
C GLY A 497 -7.92 2.14 -19.67
N THR A 498 -8.41 2.43 -20.87
CA THR A 498 -7.55 2.41 -22.06
C THR A 498 -6.48 3.50 -21.95
N LEU A 499 -5.24 3.19 -22.32
CA LEU A 499 -4.13 4.14 -22.37
C LEU A 499 -4.48 5.30 -23.31
N THR A 500 -4.14 6.54 -22.97
CA THR A 500 -4.44 7.72 -23.82
C THR A 500 -3.56 7.77 -25.08
N PRO A 501 -3.87 8.64 -26.06
CA PRO A 501 -3.05 8.82 -27.25
C PRO A 501 -1.67 9.42 -26.92
N ILE A 502 -0.61 9.02 -27.66
CA ILE A 502 0.78 9.45 -27.43
C ILE A 502 1.49 9.98 -28.68
N LYS A 503 0.80 10.08 -29.83
CA LYS A 503 1.42 10.59 -31.06
C LYS A 503 1.76 12.06 -30.89
N GLY A 504 3.05 12.38 -31.05
CA GLY A 504 3.60 13.72 -30.84
C GLY A 504 4.36 13.85 -29.53
N CYS A 505 4.17 12.94 -28.56
CA CYS A 505 4.97 12.95 -27.32
C CYS A 505 6.44 12.75 -27.64
N THR A 506 7.32 13.48 -26.96
CA THR A 506 8.78 13.26 -27.02
C THR A 506 9.20 11.88 -26.49
N CYS A 507 8.36 11.29 -25.64
CA CYS A 507 8.45 9.92 -25.13
C CYS A 507 7.97 8.85 -26.13
N GLY A 508 7.27 9.27 -27.20
CA GLY A 508 6.60 8.39 -28.15
C GLY A 508 7.52 7.91 -29.28
N SER A 509 7.20 6.74 -29.83
CA SER A 509 7.75 6.21 -31.08
C SER A 509 6.67 5.38 -31.78
N ASP A 510 6.85 5.03 -33.05
CA ASP A 510 5.91 4.16 -33.76
C ASP A 510 5.78 2.78 -33.09
N ALA A 511 6.87 2.28 -32.49
CA ALA A 511 6.86 1.05 -31.71
C ALA A 511 6.06 1.18 -30.41
N HIS A 512 6.21 2.30 -29.69
CA HIS A 512 5.41 2.58 -28.49
C HIS A 512 3.92 2.71 -28.84
N LEU A 513 3.59 3.37 -29.96
CA LEU A 513 2.22 3.52 -30.44
C LEU A 513 1.58 2.16 -30.77
N ALA A 514 2.31 1.30 -31.48
CA ALA A 514 1.85 -0.05 -31.80
C ALA A 514 1.60 -0.88 -30.52
N ALA A 515 2.53 -0.84 -29.57
CA ALA A 515 2.39 -1.58 -28.31
C ALA A 515 1.23 -1.05 -27.46
N ARG A 516 1.08 0.27 -27.36
CA ARG A 516 -0.07 0.93 -26.72
C ARG A 516 -1.39 0.47 -27.35
N ASN A 517 -1.44 0.39 -28.68
CA ASN A 517 -2.64 -0.04 -29.40
C ASN A 517 -2.97 -1.51 -29.17
N GLU A 518 -1.96 -2.37 -29.03
CA GLU A 518 -2.13 -3.77 -28.64
C GLU A 518 -2.72 -3.90 -27.22
N VAL A 519 -2.18 -3.17 -26.24
CA VAL A 519 -2.71 -3.12 -24.87
C VAL A 519 -4.17 -2.65 -24.87
N ASN A 520 -4.48 -1.59 -25.62
CA ASN A 520 -5.84 -1.06 -25.72
C ASN A 520 -6.82 -1.99 -26.44
N ALA A 521 -6.36 -2.76 -27.42
CA ALA A 521 -7.16 -3.81 -28.04
C ALA A 521 -7.50 -4.90 -27.02
N PHE A 522 -6.51 -5.35 -26.24
CA PHE A 522 -6.73 -6.30 -25.15
C PHE A 522 -7.71 -5.77 -24.09
N ILE A 523 -7.58 -4.53 -23.63
CA ILE A 523 -8.49 -3.96 -22.62
C ILE A 523 -9.95 -4.01 -23.09
N ARG A 524 -10.21 -3.69 -24.37
CA ARG A 524 -11.56 -3.71 -24.95
C ARG A 524 -12.11 -5.13 -25.14
N ASP A 525 -11.24 -6.10 -25.46
CA ASP A 525 -11.59 -7.51 -25.68
C ASP A 525 -11.10 -8.43 -24.54
N ASN A 526 -11.10 -7.93 -23.31
CA ASN A 526 -10.36 -8.53 -22.18
C ASN A 526 -10.81 -9.94 -21.75
N GLY A 527 -11.80 -10.54 -22.40
CA GLY A 527 -12.23 -11.93 -22.15
C GLY A 527 -12.76 -12.19 -20.74
N GLY A 528 -13.14 -11.15 -19.99
CA GLY A 528 -13.61 -11.25 -18.61
C GLY A 528 -12.50 -11.16 -17.56
N VAL A 529 -11.27 -10.77 -17.94
CA VAL A 529 -10.20 -10.45 -16.98
C VAL A 529 -10.61 -9.29 -16.07
N PHE A 530 -11.34 -8.31 -16.61
CA PHE A 530 -11.86 -7.17 -15.84
C PHE A 530 -13.38 -7.21 -15.77
N ASP A 531 -13.97 -6.61 -14.72
CA ASP A 531 -15.43 -6.45 -14.60
C ASP A 531 -16.00 -5.45 -15.62
N GLY A 532 -15.12 -4.61 -16.18
CA GLY A 532 -15.42 -3.66 -17.23
C GLY A 532 -14.19 -2.87 -17.66
N TRP A 533 -14.41 -1.84 -18.45
CA TRP A 533 -13.36 -0.93 -18.89
C TRP A 533 -13.92 0.47 -19.14
N VAL A 534 -13.04 1.47 -19.19
CA VAL A 534 -13.35 2.86 -19.52
C VAL A 534 -12.53 3.27 -20.73
N ASP A 535 -13.18 3.77 -21.78
CA ASP A 535 -12.49 4.20 -23.00
C ASP A 535 -11.87 5.60 -22.88
N PHE A 536 -10.83 5.77 -22.07
CA PHE A 536 -10.15 7.05 -21.95
C PHE A 536 -9.46 7.47 -23.25
N ASP A 537 -8.94 6.52 -24.05
CA ASP A 537 -8.48 6.74 -25.42
C ASP A 537 -9.55 7.45 -26.26
N ALA A 538 -10.72 6.83 -26.42
CA ALA A 538 -11.79 7.41 -27.23
C ALA A 538 -12.34 8.71 -26.64
N ALA A 539 -12.25 8.91 -25.32
CA ALA A 539 -12.70 10.13 -24.66
C ALA A 539 -11.88 11.37 -25.06
N VAL A 540 -10.59 11.21 -25.36
CA VAL A 540 -9.67 12.35 -25.58
C VAL A 540 -9.03 12.39 -26.97
N ARG A 541 -9.08 11.32 -27.76
CA ARG A 541 -8.47 11.30 -29.09
C ARG A 541 -9.17 12.21 -30.10
N ASP A 542 -8.41 12.68 -31.09
CA ASP A 542 -8.96 13.37 -32.25
C ASP A 542 -9.72 12.37 -33.16
N PRO A 543 -10.99 12.58 -33.48
CA PRO A 543 -11.72 11.68 -34.39
C PRO A 543 -11.15 11.64 -35.82
N ALA A 544 -10.40 12.67 -36.25
CA ALA A 544 -9.75 12.71 -37.56
C ALA A 544 -8.36 12.06 -37.56
N ASP A 545 -7.70 11.97 -36.41
CA ASP A 545 -6.41 11.32 -36.21
C ASP A 545 -6.39 10.60 -34.85
N PRO A 546 -6.94 9.38 -34.76
CA PRO A 546 -7.18 8.68 -33.48
C PRO A 546 -5.94 8.41 -32.62
N GLU A 547 -4.74 8.57 -33.18
CA GLU A 547 -3.48 8.39 -32.46
C GLU A 547 -3.01 9.66 -31.74
N THR A 548 -3.66 10.80 -32.00
CA THR A 548 -3.36 12.11 -31.41
C THR A 548 -4.43 12.53 -30.41
N MET A 549 -4.02 13.16 -29.30
CA MET A 549 -4.95 13.78 -28.36
C MET A 549 -5.56 15.04 -28.99
N ARG A 550 -6.88 15.22 -28.86
CA ARG A 550 -7.56 16.39 -29.45
C ARG A 550 -6.99 17.68 -28.84
N PRO A 551 -6.69 18.73 -29.63
CA PRO A 551 -6.01 19.94 -29.12
C PRO A 551 -6.69 20.67 -27.96
N VAL A 552 -8.02 20.53 -27.81
CA VAL A 552 -8.76 21.13 -26.68
C VAL A 552 -8.57 20.36 -25.37
N TYR A 553 -8.13 19.11 -25.45
CA TYR A 553 -7.89 18.23 -24.30
C TYR A 553 -6.41 18.11 -23.97
N ASP A 554 -5.52 18.34 -24.94
CA ASP A 554 -4.07 18.23 -24.81
C ASP A 554 -3.48 19.40 -24.02
N SER A 555 -2.61 19.11 -23.04
CA SER A 555 -1.84 20.13 -22.32
C SER A 555 -0.75 20.79 -23.17
N GLY A 556 -0.45 20.21 -24.34
CA GLY A 556 0.57 20.63 -25.29
C GLY A 556 1.82 19.74 -25.30
N ASP A 557 1.89 18.75 -24.41
CA ASP A 557 2.98 17.76 -24.36
C ASP A 557 2.64 16.45 -25.10
N HIS A 558 1.42 16.33 -25.62
CA HIS A 558 0.92 15.19 -26.36
C HIS A 558 0.91 13.87 -25.56
N LEU A 559 0.84 13.96 -24.23
CA LEU A 559 0.72 12.82 -23.31
C LEU A 559 -0.36 13.09 -22.23
N HIS A 560 -0.27 14.23 -21.56
CA HIS A 560 -1.13 14.59 -20.45
C HIS A 560 -2.32 15.45 -20.91
N PRO A 561 -3.54 15.09 -20.48
CA PRO A 561 -4.69 15.97 -20.61
C PRO A 561 -4.52 17.26 -19.79
N GLY A 562 -5.08 18.37 -20.27
CA GLY A 562 -5.42 19.52 -19.43
C GLY A 562 -6.81 19.36 -18.79
N ASP A 563 -7.28 20.38 -18.05
CA ASP A 563 -8.55 20.34 -17.30
C ASP A 563 -9.76 19.85 -18.14
N ALA A 564 -9.87 20.32 -19.39
CA ALA A 564 -10.96 19.92 -20.28
C ALA A 564 -10.87 18.44 -20.69
N GLY A 565 -9.65 17.91 -20.86
CA GLY A 565 -9.41 16.50 -21.16
C GLY A 565 -9.69 15.61 -19.95
N TYR A 566 -9.29 16.04 -18.75
CA TYR A 566 -9.64 15.34 -17.51
C TYR A 566 -11.15 15.31 -17.25
N ALA A 567 -11.87 16.39 -17.54
CA ALA A 567 -13.33 16.40 -17.49
C ALA A 567 -13.95 15.42 -18.50
N ALA A 568 -13.40 15.33 -19.72
CA ALA A 568 -13.85 14.39 -20.74
C ALA A 568 -13.58 12.93 -20.32
N MET A 569 -12.41 12.62 -19.77
CA MET A 569 -12.09 11.32 -19.21
C MET A 569 -13.07 10.94 -18.11
N ALA A 570 -13.29 11.84 -17.13
CA ALA A 570 -14.25 11.60 -16.07
C ALA A 570 -15.62 11.29 -16.64
N ALA A 571 -16.11 12.05 -17.62
CA ALA A 571 -17.40 11.86 -18.28
C ALA A 571 -17.58 10.47 -18.92
N ALA A 572 -16.51 9.86 -19.43
CA ALA A 572 -16.52 8.54 -20.05
C ALA A 572 -16.74 7.39 -19.06
N VAL A 573 -16.51 7.60 -17.76
CA VAL A 573 -16.68 6.56 -16.73
C VAL A 573 -18.16 6.13 -16.64
N PRO A 574 -18.49 4.84 -16.84
CA PRO A 574 -19.85 4.34 -16.80
C PRO A 574 -20.33 4.13 -15.36
N LEU A 575 -21.03 5.12 -14.80
CA LEU A 575 -21.40 5.13 -13.37
C LEU A 575 -22.19 3.89 -12.91
N ALA A 576 -22.97 3.25 -13.79
CA ALA A 576 -23.72 2.03 -13.50
C ALA A 576 -22.84 0.78 -13.31
N ARG A 577 -21.58 0.81 -13.75
CA ARG A 577 -20.60 -0.28 -13.57
C ARG A 577 -19.81 -0.14 -12.27
N LEU A 578 -19.86 1.04 -11.65
CA LEU A 578 -19.01 1.34 -10.51
C LEU A 578 -19.40 0.62 -9.26
#